data_AF-A0A6P0W305-F1
#
_entry.id   AF-A0A6P0W305-F1
#
_cell.length_a   1.000
_cell.length_b   1.000
_cell.length_c   1.000
_cell.angle_alpha   90.00
_cell.angle_beta   90.00
_cell.angle_gamma   90.00
#
_symmetry.space_group_name_H-M   'P 1'
#
loop_
_entity.id
_entity.type
_entity.pdbx_description
1 polymer ?
#
loop_
_entity_poly.entity_id
_entity_poly.type
_entity_poly.pdbx_seq_one_letter_code
_entity_poly.pdbx_strand_id
1 'polypeptide(L)'
;MDGKVRQPMGESTAQPGVSEGFFFKVLKHYFPDVTQGLTFAIPGSQYSYSSDFSLIDAATGLAIDIEVDEPYEGRTKQPHHCLDQGKDQQRNQFFLAGNWVVIRFAEEQVVKHPCSCAGVIAQVLAQLTGDYDYLEALQDVEELPPVKQWTVTEARRMAKWNFRERYLAETGTFVAPPPKRKKRKKKQRRHR
;
A
#
# COMPACT_ATOMS: atom_id res chain seq x y z
N MET A 1 -0.03 24.53 16.37
CA MET A 1 -0.10 23.91 15.03
C MET A 1 -0.44 25.04 14.07
N ASP A 2 0.43 25.33 13.09
CA ASP A 2 0.28 26.51 12.21
C ASP A 2 -0.82 26.37 11.14
N GLY A 3 -1.73 25.40 11.28
CA GLY A 3 -2.90 25.21 10.40
C GLY A 3 -2.58 24.89 8.93
N LYS A 4 -1.30 24.73 8.56
CA LYS A 4 -0.88 24.47 7.18
C LYS A 4 -0.65 22.98 6.93
N VAL A 5 -1.06 22.51 5.76
CA VAL A 5 -0.78 21.15 5.27
C VAL A 5 0.72 21.01 5.05
N ARG A 6 1.29 19.91 5.59
CA ARG A 6 2.70 19.57 5.41
C ARG A 6 2.98 19.29 3.93
N GLN A 7 3.98 19.97 3.39
CA GLN A 7 4.33 19.83 1.97
C GLN A 7 5.32 18.67 1.76
N PRO A 8 5.20 17.94 0.64
CA PRO A 8 6.23 17.00 0.21
C PRO A 8 7.51 17.75 -0.20
N MET A 9 8.63 17.04 -0.19
CA MET A 9 9.94 17.58 -0.63
C MET A 9 10.34 17.11 -2.02
N GLY A 10 9.62 16.15 -2.58
CA GLY A 10 9.89 15.56 -3.89
C GLY A 10 9.34 14.14 -4.01
N GLU A 11 9.77 13.44 -5.04
CA GLU A 11 9.38 12.06 -5.33
C GLU A 11 10.37 11.04 -4.76
N SER A 12 9.85 9.89 -4.39
CA SER A 12 10.57 8.77 -3.80
C SER A 12 11.23 7.95 -4.88
N THR A 13 12.46 7.53 -4.61
CA THR A 13 13.19 6.57 -5.45
C THR A 13 13.09 5.14 -4.90
N ALA A 14 12.29 4.93 -3.84
CA ALA A 14 12.04 3.62 -3.27
C ALA A 14 11.38 2.71 -4.32
N GLN A 15 11.69 1.41 -4.24
CA GLN A 15 11.09 0.44 -5.12
C GLN A 15 9.61 0.26 -4.74
N PRO A 16 8.65 0.49 -5.66
CA PRO A 16 7.24 0.24 -5.39
C PRO A 16 6.97 -1.24 -5.08
N GLY A 17 5.97 -1.47 -4.23
CA GLY A 17 5.32 -2.75 -3.99
C GLY A 17 4.71 -3.34 -5.26
N VAL A 18 4.47 -4.65 -5.25
CA VAL A 18 4.03 -5.41 -6.43
C VAL A 18 2.62 -5.02 -6.88
N SER A 19 1.76 -4.68 -5.91
CA SER A 19 0.37 -4.29 -6.13
C SER A 19 0.21 -2.81 -6.50
N GLU A 20 1.18 -1.96 -6.16
CA GLU A 20 1.04 -0.51 -6.28
C GLU A 20 0.82 -0.04 -7.73
N GLY A 21 1.57 -0.57 -8.69
CA GLY A 21 1.41 -0.17 -10.09
C GLY A 21 0.06 -0.57 -10.70
N PHE A 22 -0.55 -1.65 -10.22
CA PHE A 22 -1.92 -2.03 -10.59
C PHE A 22 -2.92 -1.09 -9.94
N PHE A 23 -2.80 -0.86 -8.64
CA PHE A 23 -3.73 -0.03 -7.89
C PHE A 23 -3.68 1.43 -8.33
N PHE A 24 -2.50 1.95 -8.66
CA PHE A 24 -2.35 3.32 -9.17
C PHE A 24 -3.22 3.59 -10.39
N LYS A 25 -3.33 2.63 -11.31
CA LYS A 25 -4.16 2.77 -12.51
C LYS A 25 -5.63 2.88 -12.16
N VAL A 26 -6.08 2.12 -11.15
CA VAL A 26 -7.45 2.18 -10.65
C VAL A 26 -7.69 3.52 -9.95
N LEU A 27 -6.78 3.93 -9.06
CA LEU A 27 -6.88 5.22 -8.38
C LEU A 27 -6.88 6.37 -9.37
N LYS A 28 -5.99 6.37 -10.38
CA LYS A 28 -5.93 7.42 -11.42
C LYS A 28 -7.19 7.51 -12.27
N HIS A 29 -7.92 6.42 -12.42
CA HIS A 29 -9.18 6.42 -13.15
C HIS A 29 -10.25 7.25 -12.42
N TYR A 30 -10.33 7.11 -11.09
CA TYR A 30 -11.33 7.81 -10.27
C TYR A 30 -10.83 9.16 -9.73
N PHE A 31 -9.54 9.28 -9.44
CA PHE A 31 -8.92 10.44 -8.81
C PHE A 31 -7.76 10.94 -9.68
N PRO A 32 -8.01 11.86 -10.63
CA PRO A 32 -6.99 12.35 -11.55
C PRO A 32 -5.76 12.97 -10.86
N ASP A 33 -5.93 13.52 -9.65
CA ASP A 33 -4.87 14.20 -8.90
C ASP A 33 -4.05 13.28 -7.99
N VAL A 34 -4.34 11.98 -7.93
CA VAL A 34 -3.56 11.04 -7.11
C VAL A 34 -2.11 10.95 -7.61
N THR A 35 -1.14 10.89 -6.74
CA THR A 35 0.29 10.77 -7.05
C THR A 35 0.89 9.59 -6.30
N GLN A 36 2.04 9.10 -6.74
CA GLN A 36 2.76 8.02 -6.06
C GLN A 36 4.06 8.52 -5.46
N GLY A 37 4.46 7.93 -4.33
CA GLY A 37 5.82 8.07 -3.85
C GLY A 37 6.19 9.46 -3.38
N LEU A 38 5.29 10.27 -2.81
CA LEU A 38 5.70 11.57 -2.29
C LEU A 38 6.57 11.40 -1.03
N THR A 39 7.65 12.18 -0.94
CA THR A 39 8.61 12.14 0.18
C THR A 39 8.44 13.30 1.14
N PHE A 40 8.63 13.04 2.43
CA PHE A 40 8.44 14.01 3.50
C PHE A 40 9.61 13.99 4.49
N ALA A 41 10.17 15.17 4.80
CA ALA A 41 11.21 15.28 5.81
C ALA A 41 10.64 15.00 7.20
N ILE A 42 11.37 14.21 7.97
CA ILE A 42 11.15 14.05 9.39
C ILE A 42 12.05 15.07 10.11
N PRO A 43 11.50 16.03 10.87
CA PRO A 43 12.29 17.02 11.58
C PRO A 43 13.36 16.38 12.47
N GLY A 44 14.61 16.83 12.33
CA GLY A 44 15.74 16.32 13.13
C GLY A 44 16.24 14.92 12.73
N SER A 45 15.78 14.38 11.60
CA SER A 45 16.20 13.09 11.07
C SER A 45 16.87 13.24 9.71
N GLN A 46 17.81 12.34 9.42
CA GLN A 46 18.37 12.15 8.07
C GLN A 46 17.47 11.29 7.18
N TYR A 47 16.45 10.65 7.76
CA TYR A 47 15.49 9.82 7.05
C TYR A 47 14.25 10.63 6.66
N SER A 48 13.61 10.20 5.58
CA SER A 48 12.31 10.69 5.12
C SER A 48 11.26 9.58 5.19
N TYR A 49 10.00 9.97 5.27
CA TYR A 49 8.89 9.07 4.94
C TYR A 49 8.57 9.18 3.45
N SER A 50 8.11 8.07 2.87
CA SER A 50 7.46 8.02 1.58
C SER A 50 6.02 7.60 1.80
N SER A 51 5.10 8.22 1.08
CA SER A 51 3.74 7.71 0.88
C SER A 51 3.73 6.73 -0.28
N ASP A 52 2.90 5.69 -0.23
CA ASP A 52 2.65 4.85 -1.40
C ASP A 52 1.86 5.66 -2.44
N PHE A 53 0.77 6.29 -1.99
CA PHE A 53 -0.01 7.25 -2.76
C PHE A 53 -0.36 8.49 -1.95
N SER A 54 -0.50 9.61 -2.64
CA SER A 54 -0.97 10.87 -2.09
C SER A 54 -2.07 11.45 -2.96
N LEU A 55 -3.20 11.80 -2.37
CA LEU A 55 -4.26 12.55 -3.04
C LEU A 55 -4.35 13.93 -2.41
N ILE A 56 -4.12 14.97 -3.20
CA ILE A 56 -4.31 16.36 -2.77
C ILE A 56 -5.43 16.93 -3.62
N ASP A 57 -6.59 17.12 -3.00
CA ASP A 57 -7.72 17.76 -3.68
C ASP A 57 -7.40 19.24 -3.91
N ALA A 58 -7.33 19.65 -5.18
CA ALA A 58 -6.92 21.01 -5.54
C ALA A 58 -7.94 22.07 -5.11
N ALA A 59 -9.23 21.70 -5.00
CA ALA A 59 -10.29 22.63 -4.65
C ALA A 59 -10.28 23.00 -3.16
N THR A 60 -10.11 22.00 -2.29
CA THR A 60 -10.16 22.19 -0.82
C THR A 60 -8.79 22.23 -0.17
N GLY A 61 -7.75 21.76 -0.86
CA GLY A 61 -6.42 21.52 -0.29
C GLY A 61 -6.36 20.33 0.67
N LEU A 62 -7.43 19.53 0.76
CA LEU A 62 -7.47 18.32 1.58
C LEU A 62 -6.44 17.32 1.04
N ALA A 63 -5.57 16.84 1.93
CA ALA A 63 -4.50 15.91 1.60
C ALA A 63 -4.71 14.56 2.29
N ILE A 64 -4.59 13.47 1.53
CA ILE A 64 -4.77 12.10 1.99
C ILE A 64 -3.53 11.28 1.66
N ASP A 65 -2.93 10.69 2.69
CA ASP A 65 -1.89 9.68 2.62
C ASP A 65 -2.58 8.32 2.53
N ILE A 66 -2.35 7.60 1.43
CA ILE A 66 -2.97 6.31 1.15
C ILE A 66 -1.87 5.26 1.07
N GLU A 67 -2.01 4.21 1.86
CA GLU A 67 -0.95 3.22 2.10
C GLU A 67 -1.45 1.80 1.89
N VAL A 68 -0.56 0.94 1.40
CA VAL A 68 -0.81 -0.47 1.14
C VAL A 68 -0.02 -1.32 2.12
N ASP A 69 -0.74 -1.87 3.09
CA ASP A 69 -0.19 -2.70 4.15
C ASP A 69 -0.02 -4.14 3.70
N GLU A 70 1.23 -4.57 3.74
CA GLU A 70 1.64 -5.90 3.35
C GLU A 70 2.02 -6.72 4.58
N PRO A 71 1.60 -7.98 4.72
CA PRO A 71 1.88 -8.73 5.93
C PRO A 71 3.34 -9.10 6.13
N TYR A 72 4.10 -9.19 5.05
CA TYR A 72 5.53 -9.45 5.07
C TYR A 72 6.17 -9.00 3.78
N GLU A 73 7.44 -8.62 3.79
CA GLU A 73 8.16 -8.24 2.57
C GLU A 73 8.38 -9.46 1.66
N GLY A 74 8.09 -9.31 0.36
CA GLY A 74 8.01 -10.44 -0.58
C GLY A 74 9.30 -11.24 -0.75
N ARG A 75 10.47 -10.61 -0.72
CA ARG A 75 11.77 -11.27 -0.94
C ARG A 75 12.32 -11.94 0.31
N THR A 76 12.34 -11.20 1.41
CA THR A 76 12.96 -11.58 2.68
C THR A 76 12.01 -12.32 3.61
N LYS A 77 10.70 -12.24 3.33
CA LYS A 77 9.62 -12.83 4.15
C LYS A 77 9.58 -12.28 5.58
N GLN A 78 10.18 -11.12 5.81
CA GLN A 78 10.16 -10.48 7.12
C GLN A 78 8.80 -9.83 7.38
N PRO A 79 8.24 -9.96 8.60
CA PRO A 79 6.98 -9.31 8.99
C PRO A 79 7.00 -7.80 8.71
N HIS A 80 5.87 -7.29 8.21
CA HIS A 80 5.70 -5.88 7.85
C HIS A 80 4.33 -5.36 8.31
N HIS A 81 4.20 -4.04 8.52
CA HIS A 81 3.00 -3.35 9.02
C HIS A 81 2.26 -4.03 10.19
N CYS A 82 3.02 -4.53 11.16
CA CYS A 82 2.49 -5.28 12.28
C CYS A 82 2.04 -4.35 13.42
N LEU A 83 0.82 -4.55 13.92
CA LEU A 83 0.21 -3.71 14.94
C LEU A 83 0.98 -3.66 16.27
N ASP A 84 1.76 -4.70 16.57
CA ASP A 84 2.56 -4.88 17.79
C ASP A 84 4.00 -4.34 17.66
N GLN A 85 4.29 -3.51 16.64
CA GLN A 85 5.61 -2.88 16.44
C GLN A 85 5.63 -1.35 16.65
N GLY A 86 4.49 -0.67 16.64
CA GLY A 86 4.39 0.78 16.86
C GLY A 86 4.94 1.69 15.75
N LYS A 87 5.60 1.15 14.72
CA LYS A 87 6.17 1.93 13.61
C LYS A 87 5.12 2.67 12.80
N ASP A 88 4.03 1.99 12.43
CA ASP A 88 2.95 2.60 11.66
C ASP A 88 2.23 3.69 12.47
N GLN A 89 2.12 3.54 13.79
CA GLN A 89 1.53 4.56 14.66
C GLN A 89 2.35 5.87 14.64
N GLN A 90 3.68 5.77 14.71
CA GLN A 90 4.55 6.94 14.62
C GLN A 90 4.44 7.62 13.26
N ARG A 91 4.39 6.84 12.18
CA ARG A 91 4.19 7.34 10.82
C ARG A 91 2.83 8.05 10.69
N ASN A 92 1.75 7.42 11.17
CA ASN A 92 0.40 8.01 11.13
C ASN A 92 0.35 9.34 11.90
N GLN A 93 0.95 9.39 13.10
CA GLN A 93 1.02 10.63 13.89
C GLN A 93 1.77 11.75 13.15
N PHE A 94 2.82 11.41 12.40
CA PHE A 94 3.55 12.39 11.60
C PHE A 94 2.67 13.03 10.51
N PHE A 95 1.88 12.23 9.79
CA PHE A 95 0.97 12.70 8.75
C PHE A 95 -0.22 13.47 9.34
N LEU A 96 -0.86 12.93 10.39
CA LEU A 96 -1.95 13.60 11.09
C LEU A 96 -1.52 14.96 11.65
N ALA A 97 -0.35 15.05 12.27
CA ALA A 97 0.21 16.33 12.75
C ALA A 97 0.57 17.30 11.62
N GLY A 98 0.66 16.80 10.38
CA GLY A 98 0.84 17.57 9.15
C GLY A 98 -0.48 17.94 8.46
N ASN A 99 -1.65 17.70 9.08
CA ASN A 99 -2.97 17.88 8.48
C ASN A 99 -3.21 17.00 7.24
N TRP A 100 -2.67 15.78 7.25
CA TRP A 100 -3.01 14.74 6.28
C TRP A 100 -4.00 13.76 6.90
N VAL A 101 -5.03 13.40 6.15
CA VAL A 101 -5.85 12.22 6.43
C VAL A 101 -5.02 10.99 6.10
N VAL A 102 -5.16 9.92 6.88
CA VAL A 102 -4.43 8.66 6.64
C VAL A 102 -5.43 7.55 6.37
N ILE A 103 -5.30 6.89 5.23
CA ILE A 103 -6.07 5.71 4.85
C ILE A 103 -5.06 4.57 4.59
N ARG A 104 -5.25 3.42 5.23
CA ARG A 104 -4.41 2.23 5.00
C ARG A 104 -5.30 1.07 4.58
N PHE A 105 -4.91 0.38 3.51
CA PHE A 105 -5.56 -0.82 3.03
C PHE A 105 -4.64 -2.01 3.17
N ALA A 106 -5.15 -3.18 3.51
CA ALA A 106 -4.37 -4.40 3.33
C ALA A 106 -4.11 -4.64 1.83
N GLU A 107 -2.94 -5.13 1.46
CA GLU A 107 -2.64 -5.46 0.05
C GLU A 107 -3.69 -6.42 -0.53
N GLU A 108 -4.18 -7.38 0.28
CA GLU A 108 -5.24 -8.29 -0.14
C GLU A 108 -6.52 -7.53 -0.58
N GLN A 109 -6.90 -6.46 0.13
CA GLN A 109 -8.03 -5.60 -0.25
C GLN A 109 -7.74 -4.90 -1.57
N VAL A 110 -6.53 -4.35 -1.71
CA VAL A 110 -6.10 -3.63 -2.92
C VAL A 110 -6.14 -4.52 -4.16
N VAL A 111 -5.69 -5.76 -4.07
CA VAL A 111 -5.62 -6.64 -5.26
C VAL A 111 -6.94 -7.36 -5.54
N LYS A 112 -7.75 -7.66 -4.52
CA LYS A 112 -9.04 -8.34 -4.71
C LYS A 112 -10.21 -7.38 -4.97
N HIS A 113 -10.18 -6.19 -4.37
CA HIS A 113 -11.30 -5.23 -4.36
C HIS A 113 -10.84 -3.78 -4.60
N PRO A 114 -10.04 -3.51 -5.66
CA PRO A 114 -9.45 -2.17 -5.88
C PRO A 114 -10.49 -1.06 -6.04
N CYS A 115 -11.63 -1.33 -6.70
CA CYS A 115 -12.70 -0.35 -6.83
C CYS A 115 -13.36 -0.06 -5.47
N SER A 116 -13.55 -1.07 -4.62
CA SER A 116 -14.09 -0.87 -3.27
C SER A 116 -13.13 -0.06 -2.39
N CYS A 117 -11.81 -0.23 -2.55
CA CYS A 117 -10.83 0.66 -1.91
C CYS A 117 -10.97 2.11 -2.41
N ALA A 118 -11.18 2.32 -3.71
CA ALA A 118 -11.49 3.66 -4.24
C ALA A 118 -12.79 4.22 -3.65
N GLY A 119 -13.82 3.39 -3.45
CA GLY A 119 -15.07 3.75 -2.78
C GLY A 119 -14.86 4.28 -1.36
N VAL A 120 -13.97 3.65 -0.59
CA VAL A 120 -13.61 4.14 0.76
C VAL A 120 -12.97 5.53 0.69
N ILE A 121 -12.06 5.77 -0.26
CA ILE A 121 -11.42 7.09 -0.44
C ILE A 121 -12.48 8.13 -0.81
N ALA A 122 -13.36 7.82 -1.77
CA ALA A 122 -14.44 8.72 -2.20
C ALA A 122 -15.41 9.04 -1.06
N GLN A 123 -15.75 8.05 -0.22
CA GLN A 123 -16.59 8.26 0.94
C GLN A 123 -15.93 9.18 1.98
N VAL A 124 -14.62 9.03 2.21
CA VAL A 124 -13.87 9.94 3.10
C VAL A 124 -13.84 11.36 2.55
N LEU A 125 -13.60 11.53 1.25
CA LEU A 125 -13.67 12.84 0.59
C LEU A 125 -15.04 13.46 0.79
N ALA A 126 -16.11 12.75 0.43
CA ALA A 126 -17.48 13.26 0.55
C ALA A 126 -17.86 13.66 1.98
N GLN A 127 -17.43 12.89 2.99
CA GLN A 127 -17.66 13.22 4.39
C GLN A 127 -16.93 14.48 4.86
N LEU A 128 -15.75 14.76 4.30
CA LEU A 128 -14.91 15.89 4.71
C LEU A 128 -15.14 17.16 3.90
N THR A 129 -15.47 17.04 2.62
CA THR A 129 -15.64 18.18 1.70
C THR A 129 -17.10 18.49 1.41
N GLY A 130 -18.00 17.52 1.59
CA GLY A 130 -19.39 17.61 1.14
C GLY A 130 -19.56 17.43 -0.37
N ASP A 131 -18.49 17.10 -1.10
CA ASP A 131 -18.49 16.82 -2.53
C ASP A 131 -18.69 15.32 -2.78
N TYR A 132 -19.78 14.97 -3.45
CA TYR A 132 -20.20 13.59 -3.69
C TYR A 132 -19.83 13.07 -5.09
N ASP A 133 -19.22 13.90 -5.96
CA ASP A 133 -18.99 13.55 -7.37
C ASP A 133 -18.19 12.25 -7.53
N TYR A 134 -17.13 12.09 -6.72
CA TYR A 134 -16.34 10.85 -6.71
C TYR A 134 -17.12 9.64 -6.22
N LEU A 135 -18.04 9.84 -5.26
CA LEU A 135 -18.82 8.76 -4.67
C LEU A 135 -19.92 8.28 -5.62
N GLU A 136 -20.55 9.19 -6.37
CA GLU A 136 -21.55 8.86 -7.40
C GLU A 136 -20.96 7.97 -8.49
N ALA A 137 -19.72 8.24 -8.91
CA ALA A 137 -19.00 7.40 -9.88
C ALA A 137 -18.75 5.95 -9.40
N LEU A 138 -18.91 5.70 -8.10
CA LEU A 138 -18.65 4.42 -7.44
C LEU A 138 -19.91 3.82 -6.79
N GLN A 139 -21.11 4.33 -7.10
CA GLN A 139 -22.36 3.94 -6.45
C GLN A 139 -22.71 2.44 -6.58
N ASP A 140 -22.28 1.81 -7.67
CA ASP A 140 -22.56 0.39 -7.97
C ASP A 140 -21.44 -0.54 -7.47
N VAL A 141 -20.43 -0.01 -6.78
CA VAL A 141 -19.30 -0.78 -6.25
C VAL A 141 -19.69 -1.39 -4.90
N GLU A 142 -19.42 -2.68 -4.74
CA GLU A 142 -19.65 -3.39 -3.48
C GLU A 142 -18.81 -2.81 -2.33
N GLU A 143 -19.35 -2.88 -1.12
CA GLU A 143 -18.65 -2.49 0.11
C GLU A 143 -17.34 -3.26 0.28
N LEU A 144 -16.29 -2.58 0.73
CA LEU A 144 -14.98 -3.19 0.91
C LEU A 144 -15.01 -4.22 2.06
N PRO A 145 -14.70 -5.51 1.81
CA PRO A 145 -14.64 -6.48 2.89
C PRO A 145 -13.56 -6.12 3.92
N PRO A 146 -13.84 -6.18 5.23
CA PRO A 146 -12.87 -5.84 6.24
C PRO A 146 -11.77 -6.89 6.33
N VAL A 147 -10.52 -6.44 6.44
CA VAL A 147 -9.36 -7.30 6.73
C VAL A 147 -8.81 -6.95 8.10
N LYS A 148 -8.68 -7.96 8.96
CA LYS A 148 -8.06 -7.80 10.28
C LYS A 148 -6.56 -7.51 10.11
N GLN A 149 -6.07 -6.45 10.74
CA GLN A 149 -4.62 -6.23 10.86
C GLN A 149 -3.96 -7.39 11.63
N TRP A 150 -2.67 -7.59 11.38
CA TRP A 150 -1.89 -8.72 11.90
C TRP A 150 -0.80 -8.29 12.88
N THR A 151 -0.49 -9.21 13.79
CA THR A 151 0.69 -9.18 14.65
C THR A 151 1.91 -9.72 13.92
N VAL A 152 3.11 -9.50 14.46
CA VAL A 152 4.36 -10.11 13.97
C VAL A 152 4.24 -11.64 13.89
N THR A 153 3.56 -12.25 14.87
CA THR A 153 3.38 -13.72 14.89
C THR A 153 2.47 -14.21 13.77
N GLU A 154 1.39 -13.50 13.50
CA GLU A 154 0.46 -13.79 12.39
C GLU A 154 1.15 -13.59 11.04
N ALA A 155 1.87 -12.47 10.86
CA ALA A 155 2.67 -12.20 9.66
C ALA A 155 3.69 -13.31 9.35
N ARG A 156 4.42 -13.81 10.35
CA ARG A 156 5.34 -14.95 10.18
C ARG A 156 4.61 -16.21 9.71
N ARG A 157 3.40 -16.46 10.23
CA ARG A 157 2.58 -17.60 9.82
C ARG A 157 2.11 -17.44 8.36
N MET A 158 1.64 -16.25 8.00
CA MET A 158 1.25 -15.90 6.64
C MET A 158 2.42 -16.10 5.66
N ALA A 159 3.62 -15.65 6.04
CA ALA A 159 4.85 -15.83 5.24
C ALA A 159 5.20 -17.31 5.03
N LYS A 160 5.13 -18.12 6.10
CA LYS A 160 5.35 -19.58 6.01
C LYS A 160 4.36 -20.26 5.06
N TRP A 161 3.15 -19.72 4.95
CA TRP A 161 2.09 -20.27 4.11
C TRP A 161 2.04 -19.66 2.70
N ASN A 162 2.94 -18.74 2.38
CA ASN A 162 2.93 -17.98 1.13
C ASN A 162 1.57 -17.31 0.88
N PHE A 163 1.01 -16.71 1.93
CA PHE A 163 -0.31 -16.09 1.89
C PHE A 163 -0.40 -14.98 0.83
N ARG A 164 0.57 -14.05 0.79
CA ARG A 164 0.65 -12.98 -0.24
C ARG A 164 0.67 -13.56 -1.64
N GLU A 165 1.50 -14.58 -1.88
CA GLU A 165 1.66 -15.16 -3.21
C GLU A 165 0.39 -15.83 -3.73
N ARG A 166 -0.47 -16.36 -2.84
CA ARG A 166 -1.73 -17.00 -3.27
C ARG A 166 -2.68 -15.96 -3.84
N TYR A 167 -3.01 -14.92 -3.08
CA TYR A 167 -3.96 -13.93 -3.58
C TYR A 167 -3.38 -13.14 -4.76
N LEU A 168 -2.07 -12.88 -4.80
CA LEU A 168 -1.42 -12.19 -5.92
C LEU A 168 -1.48 -13.01 -7.21
N ALA A 169 -1.40 -14.35 -7.11
CA ALA A 169 -1.53 -15.25 -8.24
C ALA A 169 -3.00 -15.40 -8.67
N GLU A 170 -3.93 -15.48 -7.73
CA GLU A 170 -5.39 -15.54 -7.98
C GLU A 170 -5.88 -14.32 -8.75
N THR A 171 -5.36 -13.13 -8.44
CA THR A 171 -5.73 -11.87 -9.10
C THR A 171 -4.90 -11.58 -10.36
N GLY A 172 -3.90 -12.42 -10.67
CA GLY A 172 -2.98 -12.19 -11.79
C GLY A 172 -2.06 -10.99 -11.62
N THR A 173 -2.03 -10.34 -10.45
CA THR A 173 -1.16 -9.20 -10.14
C THR A 173 0.30 -9.61 -10.13
N PHE A 174 0.61 -10.83 -9.70
CA PHE A 174 1.94 -11.40 -9.79
C PHE A 174 1.92 -12.92 -9.81
N VAL A 175 2.65 -13.50 -10.77
CA VAL A 175 2.90 -14.94 -10.84
C VAL A 175 4.38 -15.17 -10.59
N ALA A 176 4.71 -15.89 -9.51
CA ALA A 176 6.09 -16.21 -9.19
C ALA A 176 6.74 -17.00 -10.34
N PRO A 177 7.98 -16.68 -10.74
CA PRO A 177 8.67 -17.44 -11.76
C PRO A 177 8.83 -18.90 -11.33
N PRO A 178 8.72 -19.87 -12.25
CA PRO A 178 8.85 -21.28 -11.91
C PRO A 178 10.21 -21.57 -11.28
N PRO A 179 10.29 -22.52 -10.32
CA PRO A 179 11.54 -22.83 -9.64
C PRO A 179 12.61 -23.27 -10.65
N LYS A 180 13.81 -22.68 -10.56
CA LYS A 180 14.95 -23.05 -11.41
C LYS A 180 15.25 -24.54 -11.22
N ARG A 181 15.09 -25.35 -12.28
CA ARG A 181 15.46 -26.77 -12.30
C ARG A 181 16.93 -26.91 -11.86
N LYS A 182 17.19 -27.60 -10.75
CA LYS A 182 18.55 -27.96 -10.34
C LYS A 182 19.18 -28.84 -11.43
N LYS A 183 20.23 -28.35 -12.11
CA LYS A 183 21.02 -29.17 -13.03
C LYS A 183 21.59 -30.37 -12.25
N ARG A 184 21.13 -31.59 -12.54
CA ARG A 184 21.74 -32.83 -12.02
C ARG A 184 23.21 -32.84 -12.45
N LYS A 185 24.14 -32.77 -11.49
CA LYS A 185 25.56 -33.04 -11.75
C LYS A 185 25.68 -34.47 -12.29
N LYS A 186 26.10 -34.64 -13.54
CA LYS A 186 26.49 -35.96 -14.08
C LYS A 186 27.68 -36.45 -13.24
N LYS A 187 27.51 -37.55 -12.50
CA LYS A 187 28.63 -38.30 -11.91
C LYS A 187 29.49 -38.80 -13.07
N GLN A 188 30.68 -38.23 -13.25
CA GLN A 188 31.72 -38.83 -14.08
C GLN A 188 32.11 -40.17 -13.43
N ARG A 189 31.73 -41.26 -14.09
CA ARG A 189 32.28 -42.58 -13.79
C ARG A 189 33.74 -42.57 -14.25
N ARG A 190 34.67 -42.61 -13.30
CA ARG A 190 36.07 -42.94 -13.56
C ARG A 190 36.12 -44.41 -13.97
N HIS A 191 36.44 -44.69 -15.22
CA HIS A 191 36.87 -46.04 -15.61
C HIS A 191 38.30 -46.24 -15.12
N ARG A 192 38.49 -47.35 -14.40
CA ARG A 192 39.80 -47.94 -14.11
C ARG A 192 40.35 -48.59 -15.36
#